data_AF-A0A952MBQ8-F1
#
_entry.id   AF-A0A952MBQ8-F1
#
_cell.length_a   1.000
_cell.length_b   1.000
_cell.length_c   1.000
_cell.angle_alpha   90.00
_cell.angle_beta   90.00
_cell.angle_gamma   90.00
#
_symmetry.space_group_name_H-M   'P 1'
#
loop_
_entity.id
_entity.type
_entity.pdbx_description
1 polymer ?
#
loop_
_entity_poly.entity_id
_entity_poly.type
_entity_poly.pdbx_seq_one_letter_code
_entity_poly.pdbx_strand_id
1 'polypeptide(L)' 'MNNLIDISRNDLLKQELKSKYVDLSDAEINRVDTSLEQLVENISSKTNQQKEAVAREVEESLAYAKSKSL' A
#
# COMPACT_ATOMS: atom_id res chain seq x y z
N MET A 1 -19.36 4.59 15.06
CA MET A 1 -18.15 5.42 15.00
C MET A 1 -17.01 4.58 14.41
N ASN A 2 -17.07 4.20 13.13
CA ASN A 2 -16.17 3.18 12.56
C ASN A 2 -15.14 3.74 11.56
N ASN A 3 -14.83 5.03 11.60
CA ASN A 3 -13.85 5.64 10.69
C ASN A 3 -12.44 5.81 11.30
N LEU A 4 -12.22 5.45 12.57
CA LEU A 4 -10.92 5.66 13.23
C LEU A 4 -9.95 4.47 13.05
N ILE A 5 -10.46 3.24 12.92
CA ILE A 5 -9.63 2.04 12.73
C ILE A 5 -9.04 2.01 11.31
N ASP A 6 -9.73 2.63 10.35
CA ASP A 6 -9.34 2.63 8.94
C ASP A 6 -8.13 3.55 8.67
N ILE A 7 -8.10 4.72 9.31
CA ILE A 7 -7.03 5.72 9.15
C ILE A 7 -5.68 5.18 9.66
N SER A 8 -5.68 4.52 10.83
CA SER A 8 -4.43 4.01 11.42
C SER A 8 -3.81 2.88 10.61
N ARG A 9 -4.63 2.05 9.95
CA ARG A 9 -4.16 0.99 9.07
C ARG A 9 -3.61 1.55 7.77
N ASN A 10 -4.27 2.57 7.22
CA ASN A 10 -3.85 3.24 5.99
C ASN A 10 -2.52 4.01 6.18
N ASP A 11 -2.31 4.63 7.35
CA ASP A 11 -1.06 5.32 7.68
C ASP A 11 0.15 4.38 7.79
N LEU A 12 -0.01 3.21 8.42
CA LEU A 12 1.08 2.23 8.54
C LEU A 12 1.45 1.64 7.18
N LEU A 13 0.44 1.30 6.37
CA LEU A 13 0.65 0.83 5.00
C LEU A 13 1.34 1.89 4.13
N LYS A 14 0.96 3.17 4.30
CA LYS A 14 1.63 4.30 3.64
C LYS A 14 3.10 4.39 4.01
N GLN A 15 3.43 4.27 5.30
CA GLN A 15 4.82 4.30 5.75
C GLN A 15 5.63 3.15 5.18
N GLU A 16 5.11 1.92 5.22
CA GLU A 16 5.81 0.75 4.67
C GLU A 16 6.02 0.87 3.16
N LEU A 17 4.98 1.25 2.41
CA LEU A 17 5.07 1.41 0.95
C LEU A 17 5.98 2.58 0.56
N LYS A 18 5.96 3.72 1.27
CA LYS A 18 6.92 4.82 1.03
C LYS A 18 8.35 4.44 1.38
N SER A 19 8.53 3.63 2.42
CA SER A 19 9.85 3.15 2.82
C SER A 19 10.45 2.20 1.78
N LYS A 20 9.61 1.39 1.12
CA LYS A 20 10.01 0.47 0.04
C LYS A 20 10.09 1.16 -1.32
N TYR A 21 9.18 2.10 -1.58
CA TYR A 21 8.99 2.76 -2.86
C TYR A 21 8.99 4.29 -2.64
N VAL A 22 10.20 4.86 -2.63
CA VAL A 22 10.48 6.28 -2.34
C VAL A 22 9.69 7.25 -3.24
N ASP A 23 9.25 6.81 -4.42
CA ASP A 23 8.59 7.66 -5.42
C ASP A 23 7.05 7.61 -5.38
N LEU A 24 6.44 6.94 -4.38
CA LEU A 24 4.99 6.89 -4.21
C LEU A 24 4.42 8.11 -3.48
N SER A 25 3.44 8.76 -4.11
CA SER A 25 2.67 9.84 -3.48
C SER A 25 1.54 9.29 -2.60
N ASP A 26 1.16 10.05 -1.56
CA ASP A 26 0.05 9.66 -0.68
C ASP A 26 -1.25 9.42 -1.43
N ALA A 27 -1.50 10.17 -2.51
CA ALA A 27 -2.66 10.00 -3.38
C ALA A 27 -2.66 8.65 -4.13
N GLU A 28 -1.49 8.11 -4.46
CA GLU A 28 -1.36 6.79 -5.10
C GLU A 28 -1.63 5.69 -4.08
N ILE A 29 -1.09 5.82 -2.87
CA ILE A 29 -1.27 4.83 -1.81
C ILE A 29 -2.71 4.84 -1.30
N ASN A 30 -3.36 6.01 -1.24
CA ASN A 30 -4.76 6.12 -0.82
C ASN A 30 -5.74 5.47 -1.81
N ARG A 31 -5.30 5.11 -3.02
CA ARG A 31 -6.09 4.31 -3.98
C ARG A 31 -6.10 2.83 -3.66
N VAL A 32 -5.28 2.34 -2.71
CA VAL A 32 -5.30 0.92 -2.32
C VAL A 32 -6.65 0.50 -1.76
N ASP A 33 -7.39 1.45 -1.17
CA ASP A 33 -8.76 1.27 -0.68
C ASP A 33 -9.78 1.13 -1.83
N THR A 34 -9.42 1.64 -3.01
CA THR A 34 -10.29 1.69 -4.20
C THR A 34 -9.94 0.60 -5.21
N SER A 35 -8.65 0.29 -5.42
CA SER A 35 -8.17 -0.77 -6.32
C SER A 35 -6.69 -1.11 -6.09
N LEU A 36 -6.42 -2.32 -5.59
CA LEU A 36 -5.06 -2.87 -5.43
C LEU A 36 -4.32 -2.99 -6.77
N GLU A 37 -5.02 -3.43 -7.83
CA GLU A 37 -4.41 -3.64 -9.15
C GLU A 37 -3.82 -2.36 -9.74
N GLN A 38 -4.50 -1.22 -9.57
CA GLN A 38 -3.98 0.06 -10.04
C GLN A 38 -2.73 0.50 -9.27
N LEU A 39 -2.68 0.23 -7.96
CA LEU A 39 -1.50 0.51 -7.16
C LEU A 39 -0.31 -0.35 -7.62
N VAL A 40 -0.54 -1.64 -7.83
CA VAL A 40 0.48 -2.58 -8.31
C VAL A 40 1.01 -2.17 -9.69
N GLU A 41 0.13 -1.76 -10.60
CA GLU A 41 0.53 -1.29 -11.93
C GLU A 41 1.34 0.02 -11.87
N ASN A 42 0.95 0.97 -11.02
CA ASN A 42 1.69 2.23 -10.87
C ASN A 42 3.07 2.01 -10.25
N ILE A 43 3.17 1.21 -9.18
CA ILE A 43 4.45 0.87 -8.56
C ILE A 43 5.33 0.12 -9.56
N SER A 44 4.80 -0.92 -10.21
CA SER A 44 5.53 -1.70 -11.23
C SER A 44 6.08 -0.81 -12.34
N SER A 45 5.29 0.17 -12.80
CA SER A 45 5.72 1.12 -13.84
C SER A 45 6.76 2.12 -13.35
N LYS A 46 6.69 2.56 -12.08
CA LYS A 46 7.67 3.50 -11.48
C LYS A 46 8.99 2.84 -11.12
N THR A 47 8.94 1.64 -10.55
CA THR A 47 10.12 0.92 -10.07
C THR A 47 10.70 -0.02 -11.12
N ASN A 48 10.02 -0.16 -12.27
CA ASN A 48 10.34 -1.11 -13.33
C ASN A 48 10.44 -2.57 -12.80
N GLN A 49 9.74 -2.86 -11.71
CA GLN A 49 9.66 -4.20 -11.12
C GLN A 49 8.50 -4.98 -11.71
N GLN A 50 8.55 -6.31 -11.62
CA GLN A 50 7.46 -7.16 -12.08
C GLN A 50 6.21 -6.96 -11.21
N LYS A 51 5.04 -6.89 -11.86
CA LYS A 51 3.74 -6.75 -11.20
C LYS A 51 3.51 -7.81 -10.11
N GLU A 52 3.94 -9.05 -10.32
CA GLU A 52 3.82 -10.13 -9.32
C GLU A 52 4.66 -9.89 -8.05
N ALA A 53 5.86 -9.33 -8.19
CA ALA A 53 6.71 -9.01 -7.06
C ALA A 53 6.10 -7.86 -6.25
N VAL A 54 5.66 -6.81 -6.96
CA VAL A 54 4.97 -5.66 -6.37
C VAL A 54 3.68 -6.09 -5.67
N ALA A 55 2.86 -6.93 -6.29
CA ALA A 55 1.63 -7.44 -5.69
C ALA A 55 1.90 -8.14 -4.36
N ARG A 56 2.89 -9.05 -4.33
CA ARG A 56 3.30 -9.71 -3.08
C ARG A 56 3.73 -8.72 -2.01
N GLU A 57 4.59 -7.76 -2.35
CA GLU A 57 5.06 -6.78 -1.37
C GLU A 57 3.92 -5.90 -0.82
N VAL A 58 2.97 -5.50 -1.68
CA VAL A 58 1.78 -4.74 -1.29
C VAL A 58 0.87 -5.58 -0.40
N GLU A 59 0.62 -6.85 -0.74
CA GLU A 59 -0.18 -7.78 0.08
C GLU A 59 0.47 -8.06 1.43
N GLU A 60 1.79 -8.25 1.49
CA GLU A 60 2.54 -8.41 2.74
C GLU A 60 2.42 -7.16 3.60
N SER A 61 2.55 -5.97 3.01
CA SER A 61 2.40 -4.70 3.72
C SER A 61 0.97 -4.51 4.24
N LEU A 62 -0.04 -4.89 3.47
CA LEU A 62 -1.45 -4.89 3.88
C LEU A 62 -1.73 -5.87 5.02
N ALA A 63 -1.18 -7.08 4.95
CA ALA A 63 -1.29 -8.09 5.99
C ALA A 63 -0.60 -7.65 7.29
N TYR A 64 0.57 -7.03 7.18
CA TYR A 64 1.28 -6.44 8.31
C TYR A 64 0.47 -5.32 8.97
N ALA A 65 -0.03 -4.36 8.19
CA ALA A 65 -0.89 -3.28 8.68
C ALA A 65 -2.17 -3.83 9.33
N LYS A 66 -2.75 -4.89 8.77
CA LYS A 66 -3.90 -5.60 9.36
C LYS A 66 -3.58 -6.23 10.70
N SER A 67 -2.41 -6.84 10.85
CA SER A 67 -1.97 -7.49 12.09
C SER A 67 -1.63 -6.50 13.21
N LYS A 68 -1.13 -5.30 12.86
CA LYS A 68 -0.74 -4.24 13.81
C LYS A 68 -1.89 -3.35 14.26
N SER A 69 -3.00 -3.38 13.53
CA SER A 69 -4.20 -2.59 13.80
C SER A 69 -5.24 -3.33 14.68
N LEU A 70 -4.87 -4.48 15.25
CA LEU A 70 -5.65 -5.31 16.20
C LEU A 70 -5.27 -5.01 17.65
#